data_AF-A0A232ETB5-F1
#
_entry.id   AF-A0A232ETB5-F1
#
_cell.length_a   1.000
_cell.length_b   1.000
_cell.length_c   1.000
_cell.angle_alpha   90.00
_cell.angle_beta   90.00
_cell.angle_gamma   90.00
#
_symmetry.space_group_name_H-M   'P 1'
#
loop_
_entity.id
_entity.type
_entity.pdbx_description
1 polymer ?
#
loop_
_entity_poly.entity_id
_entity_poly.type
_entity_poly.pdbx_seq_one_letter_code
_entity_poly.pdbx_strand_id
1 'polypeptide(L)' 'MSSQNNYDKENINIQCCCERPKTNIICANCGYTMFGRIRFMCPIHWQTTFLCDISKCARCRADGRMLIEFDSGSHGKLY' A
#
# COMPACT_ATOMS: atom_id res chain seq x y z
N MET A 1 34.85 14.92 33.93
CA MET A 1 33.76 15.63 33.24
C MET A 1 33.52 14.90 31.94
N SER A 2 32.65 13.90 31.99
CA SER A 2 32.36 13.01 30.87
C SER A 2 31.12 13.53 30.15
N SER A 3 31.29 14.05 28.94
CA SER A 3 30.16 14.45 28.08
C SER A 3 30.31 13.74 26.74
N GLN A 4 29.80 12.51 26.67
CA GLN A 4 29.56 11.82 25.41
C GLN A 4 28.09 12.08 25.03
N ASN A 5 27.88 13.01 24.10
CA ASN A 5 26.57 13.24 23.49
C ASN A 5 26.26 12.10 22.52
N ASN A 6 25.50 11.10 22.99
CA ASN A 6 24.85 10.12 22.12
C ASN A 6 23.65 10.80 21.45
N TYR A 7 23.86 11.31 20.23
CA TYR A 7 22.77 11.51 19.29
C TYR A 7 22.43 10.15 18.71
N ASP A 8 21.39 9.51 19.27
CA ASP A 8 20.81 8.28 18.75
C ASP A 8 20.35 8.52 17.31
N LYS A 9 21.16 8.11 16.34
CA LYS A 9 20.76 7.96 14.94
C LYS A 9 19.76 6.82 14.87
N GLU A 10 18.48 7.13 15.01
CA GLU A 10 17.41 6.21 14.64
C GLU A 10 17.59 5.82 13.16
N ASN A 11 18.01 4.58 12.92
CA ASN A 11 18.15 4.03 11.57
C ASN A 11 16.73 3.82 11.00
N ILE A 12 16.18 4.85 10.34
CA ILE A 12 14.94 4.71 9.57
C ILE A 12 15.25 3.79 8.38
N ASN A 13 14.86 2.52 8.49
CA ASN A 13 14.95 1.57 7.39
C ASN A 13 13.84 1.87 6.38
N ILE A 14 14.16 2.69 5.37
CA ILE A 14 13.24 3.05 4.28
C ILE A 14 13.15 1.85 3.33
N GLN A 15 12.04 1.11 3.39
CA GLN A 15 11.82 -0.06 2.53
C GLN A 15 11.12 0.29 1.21
N CYS A 16 11.56 -0.33 0.11
CA CYS A 16 10.91 -0.24 -1.19
C CYS A 16 9.56 -0.99 -1.18
N CYS A 17 8.50 -0.37 -1.72
CA CYS A 17 7.19 -1.03 -1.88
C CYS A 17 6.85 -1.39 -3.34
N CYS A 18 7.78 -1.20 -4.28
CA CYS A 18 7.55 -1.37 -5.72
C CYS A 18 7.19 -2.81 -6.14
N GLU A 19 7.68 -3.81 -5.41
CA GLU A 19 7.49 -5.23 -5.75
C GLU A 19 6.39 -5.91 -4.92
N ARG A 20 5.61 -5.12 -4.18
CA ARG A 20 4.49 -5.63 -3.38
C ARG A 20 3.52 -6.43 -4.27
N PRO A 21 3.07 -7.63 -3.84
CA PRO A 21 2.24 -8.48 -4.66
C PRO A 21 0.90 -7.81 -5.02
N LYS A 22 0.36 -8.23 -6.17
CA LYS A 22 -1.00 -7.87 -6.60
C LYS A 22 -2.01 -8.77 -5.87
N THR A 23 -3.18 -8.21 -5.57
CA THR A 23 -4.25 -8.80 -4.78
C THR A 23 -5.61 -8.37 -5.34
N ASN A 24 -6.70 -8.92 -4.81
CA ASN A 24 -8.03 -8.43 -5.14
C ASN A 24 -8.31 -7.15 -4.36
N ILE A 25 -9.03 -6.23 -5.00
CA ILE A 25 -9.44 -4.96 -4.44
C ILE A 25 -10.96 -4.85 -4.58
N ILE A 26 -11.64 -4.48 -3.50
CA ILE A 26 -13.06 -4.15 -3.51
C ILE A 26 -13.24 -2.65 -3.26
N CYS A 27 -14.16 -2.03 -4.00
CA CYS A 27 -14.56 -0.66 -3.75
C CYS A 27 -15.69 -0.61 -2.72
N ALA A 28 -15.43 -0.07 -1.53
CA ALA A 28 -16.42 0.12 -0.47
C ALA A 28 -17.57 1.07 -0.86
N ASN A 29 -17.38 1.91 -1.89
CA ASN A 29 -18.43 2.82 -2.38
C ASN A 29 -19.45 2.14 -3.30
N CYS A 30 -19.04 1.17 -4.14
CA CYS A 30 -19.90 0.60 -5.18
C CYS A 30 -19.88 -0.93 -5.29
N GLY A 31 -19.10 -1.61 -4.46
CA GLY A 31 -18.95 -3.06 -4.45
C GLY A 31 -18.16 -3.66 -5.62
N TYR A 32 -17.67 -2.85 -6.57
CA TYR A 32 -16.92 -3.38 -7.71
C TYR A 32 -15.57 -3.96 -7.28
N THR A 33 -15.30 -5.18 -7.75
CA THR A 33 -14.03 -5.88 -7.54
C THR A 33 -13.09 -5.71 -8.73
N MET A 34 -11.81 -5.62 -8.46
CA MET A 34 -10.75 -5.48 -9.46
C MET A 34 -9.45 -6.14 -8.99
N PHE A 35 -8.56 -6.45 -9.92
CA PHE A 35 -7.27 -7.07 -9.62
C PHE A 35 -6.13 -6.07 -9.81
N GLY A 36 -5.24 -5.98 -8.83
CA GLY A 36 -4.10 -5.06 -8.86
C GLY A 36 -3.58 -4.78 -7.47
N ARG A 37 -3.14 -3.57 -7.20
CA ARG A 37 -2.77 -3.13 -5.85
C ARG A 37 -3.10 -1.65 -5.69
N ILE A 38 -3.42 -1.23 -4.47
CA ILE A 38 -3.65 0.19 -4.18
C ILE A 38 -2.33 0.94 -4.33
N ARG A 39 -2.40 2.08 -5.04
CA ARG A 39 -1.23 2.91 -5.33
C ARG A 39 -0.64 3.50 -4.04
N PHE A 40 0.64 3.24 -3.81
CA PHE A 40 1.47 3.94 -2.82
C PHE A 40 2.64 4.62 -3.49
N MET A 41 3.04 5.79 -2.97
CA MET A 41 4.28 6.43 -3.38
C MET A 41 5.45 5.68 -2.73
N CYS A 42 6.31 5.06 -3.54
CA CYS A 42 7.48 4.36 -3.02
C CYS A 42 8.47 5.39 -2.47
N PRO A 43 8.92 5.30 -1.20
CA PRO A 43 9.80 6.30 -0.61
C PRO A 43 11.22 6.28 -1.20
N ILE A 44 11.58 5.28 -2.01
CA ILE A 44 12.86 5.18 -2.72
C ILE A 44 12.72 5.60 -4.20
N HIS A 45 11.58 5.32 -4.82
CA HIS A 45 11.36 5.51 -6.26
C HIS A 45 10.14 6.41 -6.52
N TRP A 46 10.27 7.70 -6.22
CA TRP A 46 9.13 8.65 -6.21
C TRP A 46 8.43 8.84 -7.55
N GLN A 47 9.12 8.60 -8.67
CA GLN A 47 8.60 8.83 -10.02
C GLN A 47 8.07 7.56 -10.70
N THR A 48 8.17 6.40 -10.05
CA THR A 48 7.74 5.14 -10.65
C THR A 48 6.23 4.98 -10.54
N THR A 49 5.59 4.61 -11.65
CA THR A 49 4.17 4.25 -11.72
C THR A 49 4.04 2.90 -12.40
N PHE A 50 3.25 2.00 -11.81
CA PHE A 50 2.98 0.69 -12.38
C PHE A 50 1.57 0.62 -12.95
N LEU A 51 1.38 -0.17 -14.02
CA LEU A 51 0.11 -0.29 -14.73
C LEU A 51 -1.06 -0.74 -13.83
N CYS A 52 -0.78 -1.60 -12.85
CA CYS A 52 -1.79 -2.15 -11.93
C CYS A 52 -1.88 -1.41 -10.59
N ASP A 53 -1.30 -0.20 -10.49
CA ASP A 53 -1.43 0.65 -9.31
C ASP A 53 -2.72 1.46 -9.39
N ILE A 54 -3.72 1.04 -8.63
CA ILE A 54 -5.05 1.60 -8.67
C ILE A 54 -5.14 2.74 -7.66
N SER A 55 -5.43 3.95 -8.14
CA SER A 55 -5.65 5.15 -7.32
C SER A 55 -7.13 5.51 -7.16
N LYS A 56 -8.00 4.99 -8.03
CA LYS A 56 -9.45 5.24 -8.04
C LYS A 56 -10.20 4.01 -8.52
N CYS A 57 -11.46 3.87 -8.11
CA CYS A 57 -12.31 2.79 -8.60
C CYS A 57 -12.52 2.90 -10.13
N ALA A 58 -12.21 1.83 -10.86
CA ALA A 58 -12.40 1.78 -12.32
C ALA A 58 -13.88 1.88 -12.76
N ARG A 59 -14.83 1.61 -11.86
CA ARG A 59 -16.27 1.71 -12.15
C ARG A 59 -16.86 3.06 -11.75
N CYS A 60 -16.84 3.40 -10.47
CA CYS A 60 -17.52 4.60 -9.95
C CYS A 60 -16.60 5.81 -9.75
N ARG A 61 -15.30 5.68 -10.05
CA ARG A 61 -14.28 6.73 -9.88
C ARG A 61 -14.11 7.26 -8.46
N ALA A 62 -14.65 6.55 -7.46
CA ALA A 62 -14.40 6.84 -6.05
C ALA A 62 -12.90 6.83 -5.75
N ASP A 63 -12.50 7.66 -4.79
CA ASP A 63 -11.11 7.85 -4.39
C ASP A 63 -10.48 6.57 -3.81
N GLY A 64 -9.15 6.51 -3.82
CA GLY A 64 -8.36 5.38 -3.29
C GLY A 64 -8.70 5.02 -1.84
N ARG A 65 -9.17 5.97 -1.03
CA ARG A 65 -9.66 5.71 0.35
C ARG A 65 -10.85 4.75 0.41
N MET A 66 -11.58 4.59 -0.70
CA MET A 66 -12.69 3.65 -0.81
C MET A 66 -12.25 2.28 -1.34
N LEU A 67 -10.96 2.04 -1.55
CA LEU A 67 -10.43 0.79 -2.05
C LEU A 67 -9.87 -0.03 -0.88
N ILE A 68 -10.20 -1.31 -0.84
CA ILE A 68 -9.75 -2.24 0.20
C ILE A 68 -9.14 -3.45 -0.49
N GLU A 69 -7.90 -3.78 -0.14
CA GLU A 69 -7.24 -5.01 -0.58
C GLU A 69 -7.70 -6.19 0.27
N PHE A 70 -7.91 -7.34 -0.36
CA PHE A 70 -8.24 -8.58 0.32
C PHE A 70 -7.60 -9.76 -0.40
N ASP A 71 -6.94 -10.61 0.37
CA ASP A 71 -6.40 -11.86 -0.17
C ASP A 71 -7.53 -12.89 -0.27
N SER A 72 -7.67 -13.51 -1.43
CA SER A 72 -8.55 -14.67 -1.63
C SER A 72 -7.96 -15.97 -1.06
N GLY A 73 -6.71 -15.93 -0.56
CA GLY A 73 -5.92 -17.08 -0.12
C GLY A 73 -5.76 -17.28 1.39
N SER A 74 -6.46 -16.55 2.25
CA SER A 74 -6.47 -16.84 3.69
C SER A 74 -7.81 -17.43 4.10
N HIS A 75 -7.80 -18.74 4.36
CA HIS A 75 -8.80 -19.41 5.18
C HIS A 75 -9.16 -18.52 6.37
N GLY A 76 -10.43 -18.15 6.44
CA GLY A 76 -10.97 -17.38 7.55
C GLY A 76 -10.49 -17.93 8.89
N LYS A 77 -9.73 -17.12 9.61
CA LYS A 77 -9.62 -17.21 11.05
C LYS A 77 -9.99 -15.85 11.60
N LEU A 78 -11.31 -15.72 11.80
CA LEU A 78 -11.87 -14.82 12.78
C LEU A 78 -11.40 -15.32 14.15
N TYR A 79 -10.59 -14.52 14.84
CA TYR A 79 -10.54 -14.47 16.31
C TYR A 79 -10.31 -13.02 16.72
#